data_AF-A0A2R6J4S9-F1
#
_entry.id   AF-A0A2R6J4S9-F1
#
_cell.length_a   1.000
_cell.length_b   1.000
_cell.length_c   1.000
_cell.angle_alpha   90.00
_cell.angle_beta   90.00
_cell.angle_gamma   90.00
#
_symmetry.space_group_name_H-M   'P 1'
#
loop_
_entity.id
_entity.type
_entity.pdbx_description
1 polymer ?
#
loop_
_entity_poly.entity_id
_entity_poly.type
_entity_poly.pdbx_seq_one_letter_code
_entity_poly.pdbx_strand_id
1 'polypeptide(L)'
;MGATDYLQKESGTDQYEVLANRIRNVVEQHRDAEGRATLERVRAIVNEIDRALVRASSRDGIERRACTVLADAEPYRFAVIVSVTDWGKRIEPRAWAGEGEAFLEEFEMRVAEGTPGREAPGGRAFHEREVATVQDVQADPTYERWRDLALDHGFRSLAVAPPAHGTETYGLLAVLSDRRYAFDDTKTEVLAELADDVAHAIHARAVGADLRDNERRLDRHREYTERVIDVIDDPLFVVDGTGVLVRWNETFEEVTGCAPEEIESTDVTDFVPVAHRDRIAAAIDRVFETGRARLEAPLLTKDGDGPPYEYAADRVEHPDGEPRLVGIGRDVAERRAHERALERRNEQPDELERAISADLGATLATARRHVRSVTGSGNGGHVVDALDALESAGEIRQDLIDERRSGECGRDAPGDG
;
A
#
# COMPACT_ATOMS: atom_id res chain seq x y z
N MET A 1 32.31 64.14 -57.19
CA MET A 1 31.36 64.25 -58.31
C MET A 1 30.14 63.42 -57.94
N GLY A 2 28.90 63.88 -57.91
CA GLY A 2 28.33 65.16 -58.33
C GLY A 2 27.40 65.72 -57.27
N ALA A 3 27.28 67.04 -57.28
CA ALA A 3 26.20 67.76 -56.64
C ALA A 3 24.90 67.46 -57.38
N THR A 4 23.81 67.28 -56.63
CA THR A 4 22.49 67.93 -56.80
C THR A 4 21.48 67.20 -55.94
N ASP A 5 21.08 67.82 -54.84
CA ASP A 5 19.66 67.78 -54.46
C ASP A 5 19.31 69.16 -53.92
N TYR A 6 19.08 70.06 -54.89
CA TYR A 6 18.41 71.32 -54.63
C TYR A 6 16.97 70.98 -54.29
N LEU A 7 16.54 71.29 -53.06
CA LEU A 7 15.12 71.41 -52.73
C LEU A 7 14.52 72.50 -53.62
N GLN A 8 14.00 72.11 -54.78
CA GLN A 8 13.06 72.93 -55.53
C GLN A 8 11.86 73.19 -54.61
N LYS A 9 11.63 74.45 -54.28
CA LYS A 9 10.37 74.90 -53.70
C LYS A 9 9.31 74.83 -54.80
N GLU A 10 8.76 73.64 -55.00
CA GLU A 10 7.46 73.52 -55.65
C GLU A 10 6.39 73.91 -54.63
N SER A 11 5.66 74.96 -54.96
CA SER A 11 4.47 75.40 -54.25
C SER A 11 3.36 74.38 -54.50
N GLY A 12 3.25 73.39 -53.62
CA GLY A 12 2.24 72.35 -53.66
C GLY A 12 2.24 71.52 -52.39
N THR A 13 1.10 70.90 -52.08
CA THR A 13 0.87 69.98 -50.94
C THR A 13 1.86 68.80 -50.87
N ASP A 14 2.66 68.57 -51.91
CA ASP A 14 3.60 67.46 -52.06
C ASP A 14 4.72 67.44 -51.01
N GLN A 15 5.16 68.60 -50.48
CA GLN A 15 6.12 68.63 -49.36
C GLN A 15 5.54 68.08 -48.06
N TYR A 16 4.23 68.19 -47.86
CA TYR A 16 3.54 67.61 -46.72
C TYR A 16 3.30 66.11 -46.91
N GLU A 17 3.13 65.63 -48.15
CA GLU A 17 3.02 64.19 -48.44
C GLU A 17 4.33 63.43 -48.20
N VAL A 18 5.47 63.99 -48.62
CA VAL A 18 6.79 63.38 -48.38
C VAL A 18 7.11 63.33 -46.88
N LEU A 19 6.81 64.40 -46.14
CA LEU A 19 6.99 64.43 -44.68
C LEU A 19 6.04 63.46 -43.97
N ALA A 20 4.77 63.41 -44.38
CA ALA A 20 3.79 62.49 -43.81
C ALA A 20 4.19 61.03 -44.06
N ASN A 21 4.67 60.69 -45.26
CA ASN A 21 5.16 59.34 -45.56
C ASN A 21 6.42 58.99 -44.76
N ARG A 22 7.33 59.94 -44.53
CA ARG A 22 8.54 59.72 -43.74
C ARG A 22 8.24 59.52 -42.26
N ILE A 23 7.33 60.32 -41.69
CA ILE A 23 6.85 60.14 -40.32
C ILE A 23 6.13 58.79 -40.18
N ARG A 24 5.28 58.42 -41.15
CA ARG A 24 4.57 57.14 -41.14
C ARG A 24 5.53 55.95 -41.16
N ASN A 25 6.52 55.97 -42.05
CA ASN A 25 7.55 54.93 -42.14
C ASN A 25 8.40 54.82 -40.87
N VAL A 26 8.78 55.94 -40.26
CA VAL A 26 9.57 55.93 -39.01
C VAL A 26 8.72 55.40 -37.85
N VAL A 27 7.45 55.79 -37.76
CA VAL A 27 6.52 55.30 -36.73
C VAL A 27 6.23 53.80 -36.92
N GLU A 28 6.03 53.34 -38.15
CA GLU A 28 5.85 51.92 -38.47
C GLU A 28 7.10 51.11 -38.12
N GLN A 29 8.28 51.54 -38.54
CA GLN A 29 9.54 50.88 -38.16
C GLN A 29 9.77 50.84 -36.65
N HIS A 30 9.40 51.91 -35.93
CA HIS A 30 9.53 51.94 -34.48
C HIS A 30 8.55 50.96 -33.82
N ARG A 31 7.29 50.93 -34.25
CA ARG A 31 6.28 49.98 -33.77
C ARG A 31 6.67 48.53 -34.06
N ASP A 32 7.21 48.26 -35.24
CA ASP A 32 7.69 46.92 -35.60
C ASP A 32 8.88 46.50 -34.73
N ALA A 33 9.83 47.42 -34.48
CA ALA A 33 10.98 47.15 -33.62
C ALA A 33 10.56 46.93 -32.15
N GLU A 34 9.65 47.75 -31.62
CA GLU A 34 9.10 47.59 -30.27
C GLU A 34 8.29 46.30 -30.12
N GLY A 35 7.50 45.95 -31.15
CA GLY A 35 6.75 44.69 -31.20
C GLY A 35 7.68 43.48 -31.17
N ARG A 36 8.74 43.47 -32.00
CA ARG A 36 9.74 42.39 -31.99
C ARG A 36 10.48 42.28 -30.65
N ALA A 37 10.93 43.39 -30.09
CA ALA A 37 11.62 43.41 -28.80
C ALA A 37 10.71 42.94 -27.65
N THR A 38 9.40 43.17 -27.74
CA THR A 38 8.42 42.67 -26.76
C THR A 38 8.24 41.17 -26.89
N LEU A 39 8.09 40.64 -28.11
CA LEU A 39 7.99 39.21 -28.36
C LEU A 39 9.25 38.44 -27.94
N GLU A 40 10.45 38.98 -28.20
CA GLU A 40 11.71 38.36 -27.78
C GLU A 40 11.84 38.28 -26.25
N ARG A 41 11.43 39.34 -25.54
CA ARG A 41 11.40 39.35 -24.06
C ARG A 41 10.40 38.34 -23.51
N VAL A 42 9.16 38.37 -24.01
CA VAL A 42 8.11 37.39 -23.66
C VAL A 42 8.62 35.96 -23.83
N ARG A 43 9.20 35.66 -24.99
CA ARG A 43 9.69 34.31 -25.30
C ARG A 43 10.84 33.90 -24.39
N ALA A 44 11.69 34.83 -23.97
CA ALA A 44 12.76 34.56 -23.02
C ALA A 44 12.21 34.14 -21.65
N ILE A 45 11.19 34.85 -21.15
CA ILE A 45 10.52 34.55 -19.87
C ILE A 45 9.94 33.13 -19.89
N VAL A 46 9.16 32.79 -20.93
CA VAL A 46 8.55 31.45 -21.09
C VAL A 46 9.62 30.36 -21.07
N ASN A 47 10.65 30.47 -21.92
CA ASN A 47 11.71 29.46 -21.98
C ASN A 47 12.51 29.34 -20.68
N GLU A 48 12.68 30.43 -19.94
CA GLU A 48 13.39 30.38 -18.67
C GLU A 48 12.54 29.70 -17.58
N ILE A 49 11.24 29.97 -17.54
CA ILE A 49 10.29 29.29 -16.66
C ILE A 49 10.24 27.80 -17.01
N ASP A 50 10.06 27.41 -18.26
CA ASP A 50 10.05 25.99 -18.67
C ASP A 50 11.27 25.22 -18.17
N ARG A 51 12.47 25.78 -18.41
CA ARG A 51 13.73 25.17 -17.96
C ARG A 51 13.82 25.08 -16.45
N ALA A 52 13.25 26.06 -15.74
CA ALA A 52 13.18 26.08 -14.30
C ALA A 52 12.22 25.01 -13.75
N LEU A 53 11.03 24.91 -14.33
CA LEU A 53 9.99 23.95 -13.94
C LEU A 53 10.48 22.51 -14.06
N VAL A 54 11.17 22.18 -15.16
CA VAL A 54 11.76 20.84 -15.37
C VAL A 54 12.78 20.48 -14.27
N ARG A 55 13.56 21.45 -13.79
CA ARG A 55 14.63 21.21 -12.80
C ARG A 55 14.13 21.21 -11.36
N ALA A 56 12.99 21.85 -11.08
CA ALA A 56 12.49 21.97 -9.72
C ALA A 56 12.01 20.61 -9.17
N SER A 57 12.51 20.22 -8.00
CA SER A 57 12.20 18.94 -7.36
C SER A 57 11.00 18.98 -6.41
N SER A 58 10.44 20.16 -6.15
CA SER A 58 9.31 20.35 -5.23
C SER A 58 8.39 21.47 -5.72
N ARG A 59 7.15 21.45 -5.23
CA ARG A 59 6.17 22.51 -5.45
C ARG A 59 6.72 23.88 -5.03
N ASP A 60 7.29 24.00 -3.84
CA ASP A 60 7.87 25.28 -3.41
C ASP A 60 9.03 25.73 -4.31
N GLY A 61 9.79 24.78 -4.86
CA GLY A 61 10.86 25.07 -5.82
C GLY A 61 10.31 25.63 -7.14
N ILE A 62 9.21 25.06 -7.64
CA ILE A 62 8.47 25.54 -8.80
C ILE A 62 7.97 26.96 -8.56
N GLU A 63 7.23 27.16 -7.46
CA GLU A 63 6.58 28.44 -7.14
C GLU A 63 7.61 29.56 -6.96
N ARG A 64 8.66 29.34 -6.16
CA ARG A 64 9.74 30.33 -5.98
C ARG A 64 10.42 30.72 -7.27
N ARG A 65 10.68 29.74 -8.14
CA ARG A 65 11.41 30.00 -9.37
C ARG A 65 10.54 30.74 -10.39
N ALA A 66 9.26 30.41 -10.50
CA ALA A 66 8.30 31.17 -11.31
C ALA A 66 8.25 32.64 -10.86
N CYS A 67 8.11 32.91 -9.55
CA CYS A 67 8.15 34.28 -9.03
C CYS A 67 9.47 34.99 -9.35
N THR A 68 10.61 34.31 -9.20
CA THR A 68 11.94 34.90 -9.47
C THR A 68 12.06 35.35 -10.93
N VAL A 69 11.74 34.46 -11.88
CA VAL A 69 11.88 34.76 -13.31
C VAL A 69 10.95 35.90 -13.73
N LEU A 70 9.73 35.93 -13.19
CA LEU A 70 8.79 37.03 -13.45
C LEU A 70 9.27 38.35 -12.86
N ALA A 71 9.74 38.36 -11.62
CA ALA A 71 10.21 39.58 -10.96
C ALA A 71 11.50 40.17 -11.57
N ASP A 72 12.36 39.31 -12.15
CA ASP A 72 13.59 39.73 -12.83
C ASP A 72 13.34 40.29 -14.24
N ALA A 73 12.13 40.11 -14.80
CA ALA A 73 11.80 40.51 -16.16
C ALA A 73 11.13 41.89 -16.21
N GLU A 74 11.64 42.83 -17.01
CA GLU A 74 10.96 44.12 -17.18
C GLU A 74 9.63 43.97 -17.95
N PRO A 75 8.56 44.68 -17.54
CA PRO A 75 8.51 45.77 -16.56
C PRO A 75 8.04 45.34 -15.16
N TYR A 76 8.14 44.06 -14.81
CA TYR A 76 7.63 43.53 -13.56
C TYR A 76 8.58 43.84 -12.41
N ARG A 77 8.02 44.14 -11.24
CA ARG A 77 8.78 44.52 -10.04
C ARG A 77 8.60 43.55 -8.89
N PHE A 78 7.48 42.85 -8.91
CA PHE A 78 7.11 41.92 -7.87
C PHE A 78 6.23 40.82 -8.43
N ALA A 79 6.48 39.60 -7.99
CA ALA A 79 5.64 38.45 -8.29
C ALA A 79 5.41 37.63 -7.03
N VAL A 80 4.19 37.15 -6.83
CA VAL A 80 3.79 36.36 -5.66
C VAL A 80 2.83 35.25 -6.06
N ILE A 81 3.04 34.06 -5.53
CA ILE A 81 2.07 32.96 -5.56
C ILE A 81 1.45 32.83 -4.17
N VAL A 82 0.13 32.86 -4.13
CA VAL A 82 -0.66 32.66 -2.90
C VAL A 82 -1.48 31.38 -2.99
N SER A 83 -1.62 30.66 -1.89
CA SER A 83 -2.64 29.63 -1.75
C SER A 83 -3.96 30.26 -1.35
N VAL A 84 -5.05 29.78 -1.95
CA VAL A 84 -6.41 30.17 -1.58
C VAL A 84 -7.12 28.94 -1.03
N THR A 85 -7.51 28.98 0.24
CA THR A 85 -8.18 27.88 0.93
C THR A 85 -9.53 28.31 1.49
N ASP A 86 -10.27 27.35 2.06
CA ASP A 86 -11.56 27.60 2.70
C ASP A 86 -12.56 28.33 1.79
N TRP A 87 -12.61 27.93 0.51
CA TRP A 87 -13.48 28.54 -0.51
C TRP A 87 -13.27 30.06 -0.65
N GLY A 88 -12.01 30.51 -0.63
CA GLY A 88 -11.66 31.92 -0.80
C GLY A 88 -11.60 32.73 0.50
N LYS A 89 -11.82 32.11 1.66
CA LYS A 89 -11.82 32.80 2.97
C LYS A 89 -10.43 33.06 3.53
N ARG A 90 -9.43 32.27 3.10
CA ARG A 90 -8.03 32.41 3.53
C ARG A 90 -7.14 32.46 2.31
N ILE A 91 -6.25 33.46 2.29
CA ILE A 91 -5.23 33.67 1.27
C ILE A 91 -3.91 33.79 2.01
N GLU A 92 -2.93 32.96 1.64
CA GLU A 92 -1.63 32.91 2.30
C GLU A 92 -0.51 32.91 1.24
N PRO A 93 0.52 33.76 1.38
CA PRO A 93 1.65 33.75 0.48
C PRO A 93 2.45 32.45 0.63
N ARG A 94 2.81 31.85 -0.51
CA ARG A 94 3.64 30.65 -0.57
C ARG A 94 5.05 30.93 -1.09
N ALA A 95 5.14 31.80 -2.10
CA ALA A 95 6.39 32.19 -2.71
C ALA A 95 6.27 33.62 -3.27
N TRP A 96 7.36 34.38 -3.24
CA TRP A 96 7.43 35.71 -3.82
C TRP A 96 8.86 36.03 -4.25
N ALA A 97 9.00 37.04 -5.12
CA ALA A 97 10.28 37.62 -5.49
C ALA A 97 10.09 39.07 -5.96
N GLY A 98 11.16 39.87 -5.85
CA GLY A 98 11.17 41.29 -6.23
C GLY A 98 10.94 42.24 -5.05
N GLU A 99 10.73 43.52 -5.37
CA GLU A 99 10.64 44.62 -4.41
C GLU A 99 9.19 44.82 -3.91
N GLY A 100 8.65 43.83 -3.19
CA GLY A 100 7.27 43.89 -2.67
C GLY A 100 7.00 43.10 -1.39
N GLU A 101 8.04 42.68 -0.67
CA GLU A 101 7.88 41.93 0.58
C GLU A 101 7.13 42.74 1.65
N ALA A 102 7.47 44.02 1.83
CA ALA A 102 6.75 44.91 2.74
C ALA A 102 5.26 45.07 2.40
N PHE A 103 4.92 45.04 1.10
CA PHE A 103 3.52 45.07 0.66
C PHE A 103 2.75 43.83 1.15
N LEU A 104 3.38 42.64 1.17
CA LEU A 104 2.72 41.41 1.65
C LEU A 104 2.43 41.42 3.15
N GLU A 105 3.25 42.12 3.95
CA GLU A 105 3.05 42.20 5.40
C GLU A 105 1.78 43.00 5.76
N GLU A 106 1.43 43.99 4.93
CA GLU A 106 0.29 44.88 5.13
C GLU A 106 -0.96 44.45 4.34
N PHE A 107 -0.79 43.68 3.27
CA PHE A 107 -1.87 43.31 2.36
C PHE A 107 -2.79 42.23 2.95
N GLU A 108 -4.04 42.59 3.23
CA GLU A 108 -5.10 41.64 3.60
C GLU A 108 -6.22 41.62 2.54
N MET A 109 -6.51 40.42 2.00
CA MET A 109 -7.61 40.19 1.07
C MET A 109 -8.25 38.83 1.33
N ARG A 110 -9.57 38.76 1.12
CA ARG A 110 -10.35 37.52 0.97
C ARG A 110 -11.08 37.58 -0.35
N VAL A 111 -11.22 36.45 -1.02
CA VAL A 111 -11.89 36.33 -2.33
C VAL A 111 -13.20 35.55 -2.29
N ALA A 112 -13.63 35.11 -1.10
CA ALA A 112 -14.89 34.40 -0.92
C ALA A 112 -16.11 35.22 -1.40
N GLU A 113 -17.20 34.52 -1.72
CA GLU A 113 -18.47 35.15 -2.09
C GLU A 113 -18.93 36.19 -1.05
N GLY A 114 -19.47 37.31 -1.54
CA GLY A 114 -19.94 38.43 -0.72
C GLY A 114 -18.83 39.29 -0.08
N THR A 115 -17.56 39.05 -0.42
CA THR A 115 -16.44 39.92 0.00
C THR A 115 -16.06 40.92 -1.10
N PRO A 116 -15.53 42.11 -0.76
CA PRO A 116 -15.03 43.05 -1.78
C PRO A 116 -13.94 42.45 -2.69
N GLY A 117 -13.16 41.48 -2.18
CA GLY A 117 -12.10 40.86 -2.98
C GLY A 117 -12.61 39.91 -4.06
N ARG A 118 -13.88 39.50 -4.04
CA ARG A 118 -14.49 38.70 -5.12
C ARG A 118 -14.50 39.42 -6.46
N GLU A 119 -14.67 40.74 -6.46
CA GLU A 119 -14.68 41.58 -7.68
C GLU A 119 -13.29 42.12 -8.04
N ALA A 120 -12.36 42.11 -7.08
CA ALA A 120 -10.96 42.42 -7.32
C ALA A 120 -10.34 41.41 -8.31
N PRO A 121 -9.25 41.76 -9.01
CA PRO A 121 -8.58 40.87 -9.96
C PRO A 121 -8.24 39.49 -9.35
N GLY A 122 -7.81 39.44 -8.08
CA GLY A 122 -7.58 38.15 -7.41
C GLY A 122 -8.83 37.28 -7.27
N GLY A 123 -9.98 37.88 -6.97
CA GLY A 123 -11.24 37.14 -6.87
C GLY A 123 -11.79 36.72 -8.22
N ARG A 124 -11.75 37.60 -9.23
CA ARG A 124 -12.12 37.22 -10.59
C ARG A 124 -11.27 36.05 -11.10
N ALA A 125 -9.95 36.14 -10.96
CA ALA A 125 -9.06 35.05 -11.34
C ALA A 125 -9.36 33.73 -10.61
N PHE A 126 -9.71 33.80 -9.32
CA PHE A 126 -10.07 32.61 -8.55
C PHE A 126 -11.39 31.97 -9.01
N HIS A 127 -12.43 32.77 -9.24
CA HIS A 127 -13.78 32.26 -9.55
C HIS A 127 -13.99 31.97 -11.04
N GLU A 128 -13.50 32.85 -11.90
CA GLU A 128 -13.67 32.76 -13.37
C GLU A 128 -12.59 31.88 -14.00
N ARG A 129 -11.48 31.62 -13.28
CA ARG A 129 -10.34 30.83 -13.75
C ARG A 129 -9.67 31.40 -15.00
N GLU A 130 -9.70 32.72 -15.12
CA GLU A 130 -9.10 33.49 -16.21
C GLU A 130 -8.15 34.55 -15.65
N VAL A 131 -7.25 35.06 -16.48
CA VAL A 131 -6.36 36.14 -16.07
C VAL A 131 -7.16 37.42 -15.89
N ALA A 132 -7.00 38.08 -14.74
CA ALA A 132 -7.62 39.36 -14.46
C ALA A 132 -6.57 40.44 -14.24
N THR A 133 -6.75 41.59 -14.87
CA THR A 133 -5.77 42.68 -14.85
C THR A 133 -6.36 43.98 -14.30
N VAL A 134 -5.48 44.83 -13.78
CA VAL A 134 -5.72 46.24 -13.44
C VAL A 134 -4.65 47.04 -14.16
N GLN A 135 -5.05 47.78 -15.20
CA GLN A 135 -4.11 48.54 -16.04
C GLN A 135 -3.63 49.84 -15.38
N ASP A 136 -4.46 50.46 -14.55
CA ASP A 136 -4.11 51.66 -13.79
C ASP A 136 -4.77 51.60 -12.42
N VAL A 137 -3.97 51.27 -11.40
CA VAL A 137 -4.41 51.17 -10.00
C VAL A 137 -5.07 52.46 -9.51
N GLN A 138 -4.63 53.62 -10.02
CA GLN A 138 -5.18 54.91 -9.61
C GLN A 138 -6.62 55.12 -10.11
N ALA A 139 -6.98 54.53 -11.25
CA ALA A 139 -8.25 54.76 -11.91
C ALA A 139 -9.24 53.59 -11.78
N ASP A 140 -8.77 52.38 -11.47
CA ASP A 140 -9.61 51.19 -11.44
C ASP A 140 -10.50 51.15 -10.18
N PRO A 141 -11.85 51.06 -10.33
CA PRO A 141 -12.76 50.97 -9.20
C PRO A 141 -12.72 49.59 -8.51
N THR A 142 -12.37 48.52 -9.22
CA THR A 142 -12.34 47.16 -8.66
C THR A 142 -11.20 46.95 -7.67
N TYR A 143 -10.22 47.86 -7.67
CA TYR A 143 -9.06 47.84 -6.78
C TYR A 143 -9.06 48.98 -5.74
N GLU A 144 -10.14 49.75 -5.64
CA GLU A 144 -10.22 50.96 -4.81
C GLU A 144 -9.79 50.73 -3.36
N ARG A 145 -10.18 49.60 -2.76
CA ARG A 145 -9.86 49.27 -1.36
C ARG A 145 -8.37 49.09 -1.07
N TRP A 146 -7.59 48.65 -2.06
CA TRP A 146 -6.14 48.39 -1.92
C TRP A 146 -5.31 49.42 -2.69
N ARG A 147 -5.94 50.44 -3.26
CA ARG A 147 -5.31 51.46 -4.12
C ARG A 147 -4.17 52.15 -3.39
N ASP A 148 -4.44 52.77 -2.25
CA ASP A 148 -3.46 53.58 -1.53
C ASP A 148 -2.25 52.72 -1.13
N LEU A 149 -2.49 51.53 -0.59
CA LEU A 149 -1.43 50.57 -0.26
C LEU A 149 -0.57 50.23 -1.48
N ALA A 150 -1.17 49.84 -2.61
CA ALA A 150 -0.41 49.51 -3.80
C ALA A 150 0.42 50.70 -4.34
N LEU A 151 -0.14 51.92 -4.31
CA LEU A 151 0.54 53.13 -4.78
C LEU A 151 1.68 53.56 -3.84
N ASP A 152 1.52 53.39 -2.53
CA ASP A 152 2.55 53.68 -1.51
C ASP A 152 3.76 52.76 -1.67
N HIS A 153 3.55 51.53 -2.11
CA HIS A 153 4.61 50.59 -2.50
C HIS A 153 5.07 50.72 -3.97
N GLY A 154 4.56 51.71 -4.71
CA GLY A 154 5.02 52.06 -6.05
C GLY A 154 4.39 51.25 -7.20
N PHE A 155 3.44 50.36 -6.92
CA PHE A 155 2.75 49.58 -7.94
C PHE A 155 1.66 50.41 -8.65
N ARG A 156 1.66 50.37 -9.98
CA ARG A 156 0.74 51.15 -10.84
C ARG A 156 -0.18 50.27 -11.69
N SER A 157 0.17 49.00 -11.87
CA SER A 157 -0.67 47.99 -12.52
C SER A 157 -0.38 46.60 -11.97
N LEU A 158 -1.32 45.67 -12.14
CA LEU A 158 -1.13 44.27 -11.79
C LEU A 158 -1.92 43.32 -12.71
N ALA A 159 -1.47 42.07 -12.76
CA ALA A 159 -2.19 40.97 -13.36
C ALA A 159 -2.19 39.77 -12.41
N VAL A 160 -3.30 39.06 -12.35
CA VAL A 160 -3.46 37.84 -11.53
C VAL A 160 -3.92 36.72 -12.43
N ALA A 161 -3.13 35.65 -12.50
CA ALA A 161 -3.43 34.44 -13.24
C ALA A 161 -3.59 33.26 -12.26
N PRO A 162 -4.60 32.40 -12.44
CA PRO A 162 -4.76 31.20 -11.62
C PRO A 162 -3.94 30.04 -12.22
N PRO A 163 -2.91 29.50 -11.53
CA PRO A 163 -2.28 28.27 -11.97
C PRO A 163 -3.28 27.12 -11.84
N ALA A 164 -3.88 26.71 -12.95
CA ALA A 164 -4.93 25.72 -12.97
C ALA A 164 -4.65 24.58 -13.96
N HIS A 165 -4.97 23.35 -13.58
CA HIS A 165 -4.85 22.18 -14.46
C HIS A 165 -6.11 21.32 -14.35
N GLY A 166 -6.79 21.09 -15.48
CA GLY A 166 -8.07 20.38 -15.48
C GLY A 166 -9.10 21.11 -14.62
N THR A 167 -9.63 20.46 -13.58
CA THR A 167 -10.57 21.06 -12.62
C THR A 167 -9.90 21.67 -11.39
N GLU A 168 -8.59 21.51 -11.23
CA GLU A 168 -7.85 21.93 -10.03
C GLU A 168 -7.19 23.29 -10.23
N THR A 169 -7.21 24.13 -9.18
CA THR A 169 -6.49 25.42 -9.13
C THR A 169 -5.52 25.37 -7.96
N TYR A 170 -4.24 25.60 -8.23
CA TYR A 170 -3.16 25.46 -7.25
C TYR A 170 -2.85 26.75 -6.47
N GLY A 171 -3.50 27.86 -6.81
CA GLY A 171 -3.33 29.14 -6.13
C GLY A 171 -3.68 30.32 -7.04
N LEU A 172 -3.09 31.48 -6.76
CA LEU A 172 -3.09 32.63 -7.65
C LEU A 172 -1.66 33.15 -7.79
N LEU A 173 -1.23 33.39 -9.02
CA LEU A 173 0.01 34.06 -9.38
C LEU A 173 -0.29 35.52 -9.70
N ALA A 174 0.17 36.44 -8.84
CA ALA A 174 0.05 37.87 -9.07
C ALA A 174 1.40 38.46 -9.49
N VAL A 175 1.38 39.32 -10.51
CA VAL A 175 2.54 40.07 -11.01
C VAL A 175 2.20 41.56 -10.98
N LEU A 176 3.08 42.37 -10.40
CA LEU A 176 2.88 43.80 -10.21
C LEU A 176 3.98 44.60 -10.93
N SER A 177 3.62 45.77 -11.45
CA SER A 177 4.52 46.66 -12.19
C SER A 177 4.44 48.10 -11.67
N ASP A 178 5.55 48.84 -11.77
CA ASP A 178 5.64 50.28 -11.52
C ASP A 178 5.11 51.12 -12.70
N ARG A 179 4.72 50.50 -13.81
CA ARG A 179 4.16 51.15 -14.99
C ARG A 179 2.65 50.99 -15.04
N ARG A 180 1.97 52.02 -15.57
CA ARG A 180 0.57 51.89 -16.01
C ARG A 180 0.53 51.16 -17.35
N TYR A 181 -0.56 50.45 -17.60
CA TYR A 181 -0.81 49.71 -18.84
C TYR A 181 0.31 48.69 -19.16
N ALA A 182 0.86 48.06 -18.13
CA ALA A 182 1.95 47.12 -18.30
C ALA A 182 1.49 45.79 -18.92
N PHE A 183 0.19 45.46 -18.85
CA PHE A 183 -0.36 44.15 -19.19
C PHE A 183 -1.30 44.23 -20.41
N ASP A 184 -0.76 44.48 -21.60
CA ASP A 184 -1.52 44.35 -22.85
C ASP A 184 -2.00 42.91 -23.10
N ASP A 185 -2.78 42.70 -24.16
CA ASP A 185 -3.34 41.39 -24.52
C ASP A 185 -2.25 40.33 -24.66
N THR A 186 -1.13 40.66 -25.32
CA THR A 186 0.01 39.75 -25.49
C THR A 186 0.61 39.31 -24.16
N LYS A 187 0.86 40.25 -23.23
CA LYS A 187 1.42 39.89 -21.92
C LYS A 187 0.41 39.16 -21.03
N THR A 188 -0.88 39.43 -21.21
CA THR A 188 -1.96 38.74 -20.50
C THR A 188 -2.05 37.28 -20.93
N GLU A 189 -1.97 37.00 -22.24
CA GLU A 189 -1.91 35.65 -22.80
C GLU A 189 -0.67 34.89 -22.30
N VAL A 190 0.49 35.55 -22.29
CA VAL A 190 1.73 34.95 -21.80
C VAL A 190 1.64 34.61 -20.31
N LEU A 191 1.05 35.47 -19.50
CA LEU A 191 0.87 35.17 -18.08
C LEU A 191 -0.10 34.00 -17.86
N ALA A 192 -1.11 33.83 -18.73
CA ALA A 192 -1.98 32.67 -18.71
C ALA A 192 -1.21 31.38 -19.02
N GLU A 193 -0.42 31.37 -20.09
CA GLU A 193 0.43 30.24 -20.49
C GLU A 193 1.40 29.85 -19.37
N LEU A 194 2.07 30.84 -18.76
CA LEU A 194 2.98 30.60 -17.64
C LEU A 194 2.26 30.02 -16.40
N ALA A 195 1.04 30.48 -16.11
CA ALA A 195 0.26 29.93 -15.02
C ALA A 195 -0.13 28.47 -15.28
N ASP A 196 -0.49 28.14 -16.52
CA ASP A 196 -0.77 26.76 -16.96
C ASP A 196 0.47 25.86 -16.85
N ASP A 197 1.65 26.35 -17.27
CA ASP A 197 2.90 25.59 -17.16
C ASP A 197 3.28 25.32 -15.70
N VAL A 198 3.15 26.34 -14.83
CA VAL A 198 3.34 26.20 -13.38
C VAL A 198 2.36 25.16 -12.81
N ALA A 199 1.09 25.22 -13.21
CA ALA A 199 0.07 24.29 -12.76
C ALA A 199 0.37 22.86 -13.22
N HIS A 200 0.76 22.67 -14.48
CA HIS A 200 1.12 21.38 -15.03
C HIS A 200 2.31 20.78 -14.30
N ALA A 201 3.35 21.58 -14.03
CA ALA A 201 4.51 21.13 -13.27
C ALA A 201 4.15 20.73 -11.84
N ILE A 202 3.27 21.48 -11.16
CA ILE A 202 2.77 21.13 -9.81
C ILE A 202 1.97 19.83 -9.86
N HIS A 203 1.04 19.70 -10.81
CA HIS A 203 0.20 18.51 -10.97
C HIS A 203 1.03 17.25 -11.24
N ALA A 204 1.94 17.30 -12.23
CA ALA A 204 2.80 16.18 -12.58
C ALA A 204 3.65 15.70 -11.39
N ARG A 205 4.09 16.63 -10.53
CA ARG A 205 4.83 16.29 -9.31
C ARG A 205 3.95 15.63 -8.25
N ALA A 206 2.73 16.12 -8.05
CA ALA A 206 1.77 15.51 -7.12
C ALA A 206 1.43 14.08 -7.53
N VAL A 207 1.03 13.87 -8.79
CA VAL A 207 0.72 12.54 -9.34
C VAL A 207 1.92 11.60 -9.25
N GLY A 208 3.12 12.08 -9.59
CA GLY A 208 4.33 11.28 -9.48
C GLY A 208 4.75 10.96 -8.05
N ALA A 209 4.31 11.73 -7.05
CA ALA A 209 4.52 11.41 -5.63
C ALA A 209 3.52 10.34 -5.16
N ASP A 210 2.25 10.49 -5.53
CA ASP A 210 1.17 9.55 -5.16
C ASP A 210 1.41 8.16 -5.73
N LEU A 211 1.84 8.06 -7.00
CA LEU A 211 2.19 6.79 -7.64
C LEU A 211 3.30 6.07 -6.86
N ARG A 212 4.37 6.78 -6.51
CA ARG A 212 5.50 6.22 -5.76
C ARG A 212 5.12 5.78 -4.35
N ASP A 213 4.22 6.50 -3.68
CA ASP A 213 3.75 6.09 -2.36
C ASP A 213 2.87 4.84 -2.45
N ASN A 214 2.01 4.74 -3.47
CA ASN A 214 1.18 3.56 -3.69
C ASN A 214 2.02 2.33 -4.06
N GLU A 215 3.03 2.47 -4.92
CA GLU A 215 4.02 1.41 -5.22
C GLU A 215 4.70 0.91 -3.94
N ARG A 216 5.26 1.83 -3.15
CA ARG A 216 5.90 1.49 -1.86
C ARG A 216 4.94 0.80 -0.89
N ARG A 217 3.66 1.19 -0.90
CA ARG A 217 2.65 0.56 -0.05
C ARG A 217 2.36 -0.88 -0.51
N LEU A 218 2.28 -1.12 -1.81
CA LEU A 218 2.11 -2.46 -2.38
C LEU A 218 3.32 -3.35 -2.05
N ASP A 219 4.55 -2.84 -2.22
CA ASP A 219 5.77 -3.57 -1.90
C ASP A 219 5.81 -3.97 -0.41
N ARG A 220 5.47 -3.03 0.50
CA ARG A 220 5.38 -3.31 1.94
C ARG A 220 4.33 -4.38 2.27
N HIS A 221 3.17 -4.36 1.61
CA HIS A 221 2.12 -5.37 1.82
C HIS A 221 2.55 -6.75 1.31
N ARG A 222 3.27 -6.80 0.18
CA ARG A 222 3.83 -8.03 -0.36
C ARG A 222 4.84 -8.63 0.61
N GLU A 223 5.82 -7.83 1.04
CA GLU A 223 6.87 -8.27 1.96
C GLU A 223 6.29 -8.73 3.32
N TYR A 224 5.27 -8.03 3.82
CA TYR A 224 4.55 -8.45 5.03
C TYR A 224 3.90 -9.83 4.85
N THR A 225 3.24 -10.07 3.72
CA THR A 225 2.54 -11.33 3.44
C THR A 225 3.52 -12.49 3.27
N GLU A 226 4.65 -12.25 2.60
CA GLU A 226 5.75 -13.21 2.50
C GLU A 226 6.25 -13.58 3.90
N ARG A 227 6.62 -12.59 4.72
CA ARG A 227 7.06 -12.83 6.10
C ARG A 227 6.05 -13.55 6.99
N VAL A 228 4.74 -13.29 6.84
CA VAL A 228 3.71 -13.99 7.64
C VAL A 228 3.64 -15.47 7.29
N ILE A 229 3.82 -15.82 6.01
CA ILE A 229 3.81 -17.21 5.53
C ILE A 229 5.09 -17.94 5.96
N ASP A 230 6.23 -17.27 5.94
CA ASP A 230 7.53 -17.87 6.26
C ASP A 230 7.74 -18.11 7.76
N VAL A 231 7.04 -17.40 8.64
CA VAL A 231 7.08 -17.65 10.09
C VAL A 231 6.29 -18.92 10.50
N ILE A 232 5.56 -19.56 9.59
CA ILE A 232 4.78 -20.77 9.88
C ILE A 232 5.72 -21.98 9.91
N ASP A 233 5.85 -22.62 11.08
CA ASP A 233 6.69 -23.82 11.30
C ASP A 233 6.18 -25.10 10.61
N ASP A 234 5.02 -25.04 9.95
CA ASP A 234 4.44 -26.12 9.15
C ASP A 234 4.67 -25.82 7.65
N PRO A 235 5.09 -26.81 6.83
CA PRO A 235 5.18 -26.66 5.38
C PRO A 235 3.89 -26.15 4.76
N LEU A 236 3.94 -24.97 4.14
CA LEU A 236 2.84 -24.35 3.43
C LEU A 236 3.17 -24.31 1.94
N PHE A 237 2.20 -24.66 1.11
CA PHE A 237 2.34 -24.66 -0.33
C PHE A 237 1.05 -24.24 -1.03
N VAL A 238 1.19 -23.76 -2.26
CA VAL A 238 0.09 -23.42 -3.15
C VAL A 238 0.33 -24.12 -4.47
N VAL A 239 -0.71 -24.79 -4.98
CA VAL A 239 -0.71 -25.40 -6.31
C VAL A 239 -1.77 -24.80 -7.20
N ASP A 240 -1.52 -24.81 -8.50
CA ASP A 240 -2.50 -24.45 -9.52
C ASP A 240 -3.51 -25.59 -9.79
N GLY A 241 -4.43 -25.36 -10.73
CA GLY A 241 -5.46 -26.34 -11.13
C GLY A 241 -4.91 -27.64 -11.75
N THR A 242 -3.61 -27.71 -12.04
CA THR A 242 -2.94 -28.91 -12.58
C THR A 242 -2.19 -29.69 -11.50
N GLY A 243 -2.06 -29.14 -10.28
CA GLY A 243 -1.31 -29.75 -9.18
C GLY A 243 0.16 -29.32 -9.11
N VAL A 244 0.56 -28.35 -9.94
CA VAL A 244 1.94 -27.83 -9.99
C VAL A 244 2.14 -26.78 -8.89
N LEU A 245 3.28 -26.84 -8.19
CA LEU A 245 3.65 -25.88 -7.16
C LEU A 245 3.93 -24.50 -7.75
N VAL A 246 3.20 -23.49 -7.25
CA VAL A 246 3.31 -22.09 -7.65
C VAL A 246 3.76 -21.16 -6.52
N ARG A 247 3.73 -21.65 -5.27
CA ARG A 247 4.26 -20.94 -4.09
C ARG A 247 4.49 -21.93 -2.94
N TRP A 248 5.47 -21.67 -2.08
CA TRP A 248 5.73 -22.39 -0.85
C TRP A 248 6.39 -21.45 0.19
N ASN A 249 6.47 -21.87 1.45
CA ASN A 249 7.18 -21.14 2.51
C ASN A 249 8.59 -21.72 2.73
N GLU A 250 9.45 -20.98 3.46
CA GLU A 250 10.82 -21.43 3.79
C GLU A 250 10.83 -22.81 4.48
N THR A 251 9.88 -23.09 5.39
CA THR A 251 9.74 -24.38 6.07
C THR A 251 9.58 -25.56 5.09
N PHE A 252 8.86 -25.37 3.98
CA PHE A 252 8.74 -26.42 2.97
C PHE A 252 10.09 -26.75 2.33
N GLU A 253 10.93 -25.74 2.06
CA GLU A 253 12.30 -25.92 1.55
C GLU A 253 13.17 -26.64 2.58
N GLU A 254 13.13 -26.19 3.84
CA GLU A 254 13.91 -26.77 4.93
C GLU A 254 13.58 -28.25 5.16
N VAL A 255 12.29 -28.60 5.15
CA VAL A 255 11.84 -29.98 5.38
C VAL A 255 12.14 -30.88 4.19
N THR A 256 11.91 -30.42 2.95
CA THR A 256 12.18 -31.24 1.75
C THR A 256 13.68 -31.32 1.42
N GLY A 257 14.45 -30.30 1.82
CA GLY A 257 15.85 -30.12 1.47
C GLY A 257 16.07 -29.68 0.02
N CYS A 258 14.99 -29.36 -0.71
CA CYS A 258 15.03 -28.95 -2.12
C CYS A 258 15.30 -27.46 -2.25
N ALA A 259 16.10 -27.08 -3.24
CA ALA A 259 16.31 -25.68 -3.57
C ALA A 259 15.07 -25.11 -4.30
N PRO A 260 14.81 -23.80 -4.23
CA PRO A 260 13.67 -23.17 -4.89
C PRO A 260 13.54 -23.55 -6.37
N GLU A 261 14.65 -23.62 -7.10
CA GLU A 261 14.68 -23.95 -8.53
C GLU A 261 14.34 -25.42 -8.82
N GLU A 262 14.44 -26.31 -7.84
CA GLU A 262 14.04 -27.71 -7.95
C GLU A 262 12.55 -27.91 -7.62
N ILE A 263 11.99 -27.02 -6.80
CA ILE A 263 10.58 -27.05 -6.39
C ILE A 263 9.70 -26.37 -7.45
N GLU A 264 10.22 -25.31 -8.09
CA GLU A 264 9.49 -24.54 -9.08
C GLU A 264 9.01 -25.43 -10.25
N SER A 265 7.72 -25.32 -10.57
CA SER A 265 7.07 -26.06 -11.67
C SER A 265 7.04 -27.60 -11.51
N THR A 266 7.31 -28.11 -10.30
CA THR A 266 7.21 -29.53 -9.99
C THR A 266 5.79 -29.89 -9.51
N ASP A 267 5.32 -31.07 -9.87
CA ASP A 267 4.04 -31.59 -9.38
C ASP A 267 4.15 -31.90 -7.88
N VAL A 268 3.18 -31.44 -7.08
CA VAL A 268 3.23 -31.65 -5.62
C VAL A 268 3.24 -33.13 -5.22
N THR A 269 2.74 -34.03 -6.09
CA THR A 269 2.78 -35.48 -5.88
C THR A 269 4.19 -36.06 -5.99
N ASP A 270 5.17 -35.33 -6.52
CA ASP A 270 6.56 -35.78 -6.53
C ASP A 270 7.21 -35.75 -5.15
N PHE A 271 6.67 -34.95 -4.23
CA PHE A 271 7.11 -34.86 -2.83
C PHE A 271 6.41 -35.86 -1.91
N VAL A 272 5.72 -36.87 -2.45
CA VAL A 272 5.09 -37.95 -1.66
C VAL A 272 5.51 -39.32 -2.20
N PRO A 273 5.67 -40.34 -1.33
CA PRO A 273 6.08 -41.67 -1.77
C PRO A 273 5.12 -42.23 -2.82
N VAL A 274 5.64 -43.01 -3.77
CA VAL A 274 4.85 -43.56 -4.90
C VAL A 274 3.56 -44.25 -4.44
N ALA A 275 3.59 -44.94 -3.31
CA ALA A 275 2.43 -45.61 -2.73
C ALA A 275 1.27 -44.68 -2.32
N HIS A 276 1.53 -43.37 -2.17
CA HIS A 276 0.57 -42.37 -1.74
C HIS A 276 0.13 -41.41 -2.86
N ARG A 277 0.80 -41.40 -4.02
CA ARG A 277 0.57 -40.43 -5.11
C ARG A 277 -0.89 -40.41 -5.60
N ASP A 278 -1.46 -41.58 -5.91
CA ASP A 278 -2.86 -41.69 -6.39
C ASP A 278 -3.87 -41.12 -5.37
N ARG A 279 -3.61 -41.36 -4.08
CA ARG A 279 -4.46 -40.86 -2.99
C ARG A 279 -4.38 -39.35 -2.84
N ILE A 280 -3.20 -38.77 -3.09
CA ILE A 280 -2.95 -37.32 -3.03
C ILE A 280 -3.58 -36.65 -4.24
N ALA A 281 -3.38 -37.17 -5.45
CA ALA A 281 -4.01 -36.68 -6.67
C ALA A 281 -5.55 -36.64 -6.52
N ALA A 282 -6.16 -37.74 -6.07
CA ALA A 282 -7.60 -37.79 -5.80
C ALA A 282 -8.06 -36.84 -4.67
N ALA A 283 -7.16 -36.41 -3.77
CA ALA A 283 -7.49 -35.38 -2.78
C ALA A 283 -7.42 -33.97 -3.35
N ILE A 284 -6.47 -33.69 -4.23
CA ILE A 284 -6.37 -32.42 -4.96
C ILE A 284 -7.64 -32.20 -5.80
N ASP A 285 -8.04 -33.21 -6.59
CA ASP A 285 -9.29 -33.18 -7.36
C ASP A 285 -10.50 -32.85 -6.47
N ARG A 286 -10.60 -33.53 -5.31
CA ARG A 286 -11.66 -33.27 -4.33
C ARG A 286 -11.64 -31.86 -3.76
N VAL A 287 -10.47 -31.23 -3.57
CA VAL A 287 -10.42 -29.82 -3.14
C VAL A 287 -10.99 -28.91 -4.22
N PHE A 288 -10.62 -29.13 -5.48
CA PHE A 288 -11.16 -28.33 -6.58
C PHE A 288 -12.66 -28.53 -6.77
N GLU A 289 -13.19 -29.75 -6.57
CA GLU A 289 -14.62 -30.05 -6.64
C GLU A 289 -15.41 -29.55 -5.42
N THR A 290 -14.96 -29.87 -4.21
CA THR A 290 -15.74 -29.74 -2.95
C THR A 290 -15.27 -28.61 -2.04
N GLY A 291 -14.13 -27.99 -2.34
CA GLY A 291 -13.57 -26.82 -1.65
C GLY A 291 -12.52 -27.13 -0.59
N ARG A 292 -12.45 -28.37 -0.05
CA ARG A 292 -11.48 -28.73 1.00
C ARG A 292 -11.19 -30.23 1.08
N ALA A 293 -10.01 -30.61 1.57
CA ALA A 293 -9.68 -32.01 1.85
C ALA A 293 -8.69 -32.13 3.02
N ARG A 294 -8.69 -33.29 3.68
CA ARG A 294 -7.70 -33.69 4.68
C ARG A 294 -7.27 -35.13 4.50
N LEU A 295 -5.98 -35.39 4.68
CA LEU A 295 -5.41 -36.74 4.62
C LEU A 295 -4.05 -36.77 5.31
N GLU A 296 -3.55 -37.98 5.58
CA GLU A 296 -2.21 -38.18 6.10
C GLU A 296 -1.34 -38.95 5.09
N ALA A 297 -0.13 -38.45 4.86
CA ALA A 297 0.90 -39.11 4.06
C ALA A 297 2.31 -38.66 4.51
N PRO A 298 3.37 -39.47 4.31
CA PRO A 298 4.75 -39.02 4.52
C PRO A 298 5.11 -37.93 3.51
N LEU A 299 5.91 -36.95 3.91
CA LEU A 299 6.56 -36.00 3.00
C LEU A 299 7.92 -36.56 2.59
N LEU A 300 8.23 -36.61 1.30
CA LEU A 300 9.54 -37.03 0.81
C LEU A 300 10.56 -35.92 1.04
N THR A 301 11.72 -36.31 1.53
CA THR A 301 12.89 -35.46 1.72
C THR A 301 14.02 -35.97 0.82
N LYS A 302 15.07 -35.17 0.61
CA LYS A 302 16.27 -35.65 -0.11
C LYS A 302 16.93 -36.89 0.52
N ASP A 303 16.72 -37.11 1.81
CA ASP A 303 17.26 -38.25 2.56
C ASP A 303 16.33 -39.48 2.58
N GLY A 304 15.17 -39.41 1.91
CA GLY A 304 14.17 -40.49 1.80
C GLY A 304 12.82 -40.14 2.42
N ASP A 305 12.13 -41.15 2.95
CA ASP A 305 10.81 -40.99 3.57
C ASP A 305 10.89 -40.15 4.85
N GLY A 306 10.25 -38.97 4.85
CA GLY A 306 10.14 -38.09 6.02
C GLY A 306 9.03 -38.50 7.00
N PRO A 307 8.81 -37.74 8.08
CA PRO A 307 7.77 -38.02 9.06
C PRO A 307 6.36 -37.99 8.45
N PRO A 308 5.36 -38.64 9.07
CA PRO A 308 3.98 -38.54 8.62
C PRO A 308 3.46 -37.13 8.84
N TYR A 309 2.94 -36.52 7.77
CA TYR A 309 2.27 -35.22 7.81
C TYR A 309 0.75 -35.40 7.67
N GLU A 310 0.00 -34.59 8.42
CA GLU A 310 -1.43 -34.35 8.22
C GLU A 310 -1.59 -33.13 7.32
N TYR A 311 -2.08 -33.34 6.11
CA TYR A 311 -2.32 -32.28 5.14
C TYR A 311 -3.75 -31.77 5.26
N ALA A 312 -3.90 -30.46 5.39
CA ALA A 312 -5.17 -29.77 5.21
C ALA A 312 -5.06 -28.82 4.02
N ALA A 313 -6.04 -28.87 3.14
CA ALA A 313 -6.05 -28.06 1.92
C ALA A 313 -7.42 -27.42 1.70
N ASP A 314 -7.41 -26.16 1.28
CA ASP A 314 -8.59 -25.37 0.94
C ASP A 314 -8.43 -24.75 -0.45
N ARG A 315 -9.55 -24.62 -1.18
CA ARG A 315 -9.60 -23.92 -2.47
C ARG A 315 -9.72 -22.42 -2.25
N VAL A 316 -8.87 -21.64 -2.92
CA VAL A 316 -8.88 -20.18 -2.90
C VAL A 316 -9.03 -19.63 -4.32
N GLU A 317 -9.70 -18.50 -4.45
CA GLU A 317 -9.74 -17.76 -5.71
C GLU A 317 -8.52 -16.85 -5.80
N HIS A 318 -7.73 -17.00 -6.86
CA HIS A 318 -6.60 -16.10 -7.10
C HIS A 318 -7.06 -14.85 -7.88
N PRO A 319 -6.40 -13.68 -7.73
CA PRO A 319 -6.79 -12.45 -8.43
C PRO A 319 -6.82 -12.51 -9.97
N ASP A 320 -6.21 -13.52 -10.60
CA ASP A 320 -6.31 -13.79 -12.05
C ASP A 320 -7.64 -14.47 -12.45
N GLY A 321 -8.45 -14.87 -11.48
CA GLY A 321 -9.72 -15.58 -11.66
C GLY A 321 -9.58 -17.10 -11.72
N GLU A 322 -8.37 -17.65 -11.64
CA GLU A 322 -8.15 -19.09 -11.62
C GLU A 322 -8.16 -19.64 -10.19
N PRO A 323 -8.82 -20.78 -9.94
CA PRO A 323 -8.81 -21.40 -8.62
C PRO A 323 -7.43 -22.00 -8.31
N ARG A 324 -6.98 -21.81 -7.08
CA ARG A 324 -5.76 -22.42 -6.54
C ARG A 324 -6.08 -23.22 -5.28
N LEU A 325 -5.20 -24.13 -4.93
CA LEU A 325 -5.27 -24.88 -3.68
C LEU A 325 -4.16 -24.39 -2.76
N VAL A 326 -4.51 -24.04 -1.52
CA VAL A 326 -3.54 -23.75 -0.45
C VAL A 326 -3.52 -24.94 0.49
N GLY A 327 -2.34 -25.55 0.67
CA GLY A 327 -2.11 -26.70 1.53
C GLY A 327 -1.15 -26.36 2.66
N ILE A 328 -1.42 -26.91 3.84
CA ILE A 328 -0.51 -26.92 4.98
C ILE A 328 -0.31 -28.36 5.44
N GLY A 329 0.94 -28.76 5.62
CA GLY A 329 1.31 -30.06 6.17
C GLY A 329 1.74 -29.88 7.62
N ARG A 330 1.07 -30.56 8.55
CA ARG A 330 1.48 -30.57 9.96
C ARG A 330 2.15 -31.88 10.34
N ASP A 331 3.33 -31.83 10.97
CA ASP A 331 4.00 -33.04 11.46
C ASP A 331 3.19 -33.69 12.59
N VAL A 332 2.88 -34.99 12.45
CA VAL A 332 2.11 -35.75 13.43
C VAL A 332 2.90 -36.93 14.03
N ALA A 333 4.22 -36.98 13.85
CA ALA A 333 5.10 -38.02 14.36
C ALA A 333 5.05 -38.13 15.89
N GLU A 334 5.23 -37.01 16.60
CA GLU A 334 5.18 -36.97 18.06
C GLU A 334 3.80 -37.34 18.61
N ARG A 335 2.74 -36.83 17.96
CA ARG A 335 1.34 -37.13 18.31
C ARG A 335 1.09 -38.63 18.25
N ARG A 336 1.49 -39.27 17.14
CA ARG A 336 1.35 -40.72 16.94
C ARG A 336 2.21 -41.54 17.91
N ALA A 337 3.42 -41.09 18.24
CA ALA A 337 4.26 -41.78 19.21
C ALA A 337 3.62 -41.80 20.60
N HIS A 338 3.03 -40.69 21.02
CA HIS A 338 2.26 -40.60 22.27
C HIS A 338 1.01 -41.49 22.25
N GLU A 339 0.20 -41.44 21.19
CA GLU A 339 -1.00 -42.27 21.06
C GLU A 339 -0.67 -43.76 21.13
N ARG A 340 0.33 -44.23 20.37
CA ARG A 340 0.78 -45.63 20.41
C ARG A 340 1.36 -46.04 21.76
N ALA A 341 1.98 -45.12 22.49
CA ALA A 341 2.52 -45.39 23.83
C ALA A 341 1.37 -45.53 24.85
N LEU A 342 0.32 -44.72 24.73
CA LEU A 342 -0.89 -44.81 25.54
C LEU A 342 -1.65 -46.11 25.26
N GLU A 343 -1.81 -46.48 23.99
CA GLU A 343 -2.40 -47.77 23.58
C GLU A 343 -1.62 -48.95 24.18
N ARG A 344 -0.29 -48.99 23.97
CA ARG A 344 0.57 -50.06 24.54
C ARG A 344 0.52 -50.13 26.06
N ARG A 345 0.43 -49.00 26.75
CA ARG A 345 0.32 -48.97 28.22
C ARG A 345 -1.04 -49.51 28.70
N ASN A 346 -2.10 -49.25 27.95
CA ASN A 346 -3.43 -49.77 28.25
C ASN A 346 -3.58 -51.26 27.90
N GLU A 347 -2.71 -51.81 27.03
CA GLU A 347 -2.66 -53.24 26.67
C GLU A 347 -1.83 -54.13 27.61
N GLN A 348 -1.12 -53.56 28.61
CA GLN A 348 -0.26 -54.31 29.56
C GLN A 348 -0.84 -54.76 30.93
N PRO A 349 -2.16 -54.81 31.23
CA PRO A 349 -2.62 -55.27 32.55
C PRO A 349 -2.43 -56.78 32.83
N ASP A 350 -2.09 -57.61 31.84
CA ASP A 350 -2.14 -59.07 31.93
C ASP A 350 -1.02 -59.76 32.73
N GLU A 351 0.19 -59.22 32.76
CA GLU A 351 1.33 -59.90 33.39
C GLU A 351 1.37 -59.71 34.91
N LEU A 352 1.01 -58.52 35.38
CA LEU A 352 0.95 -58.21 36.82
C LEU A 352 -0.21 -58.94 37.49
N GLU A 353 -1.36 -59.06 36.82
CA GLU A 353 -2.53 -59.78 37.36
C GLU A 353 -2.32 -61.29 37.44
N ARG A 354 -1.66 -61.92 36.45
CA ARG A 354 -1.34 -63.36 36.50
C ARG A 354 -0.34 -63.66 37.62
N ALA A 355 0.66 -62.81 37.83
CA ALA A 355 1.64 -62.97 38.89
C ALA A 355 0.99 -62.85 40.29
N ILE A 356 0.15 -61.84 40.50
CA ILE A 356 -0.56 -61.63 41.77
C ILE A 356 -1.53 -62.78 42.06
N SER A 357 -2.26 -63.27 41.05
CA SER A 357 -3.22 -64.37 41.24
C SER A 357 -2.55 -65.71 41.54
N ALA A 358 -1.42 -66.01 40.89
CA ALA A 358 -0.64 -67.22 41.15
C ALA A 358 -0.01 -67.22 42.55
N ASP A 359 0.53 -66.07 43.00
CA ASP A 359 1.21 -65.94 44.28
C ASP A 359 0.21 -65.95 45.46
N LEU A 360 -0.94 -65.29 45.32
CA LEU A 360 -2.06 -65.40 46.28
C LEU A 360 -2.61 -66.83 46.36
N GLY A 361 -2.73 -67.52 45.21
CA GLY A 361 -3.14 -68.93 45.17
C GLY A 361 -2.19 -69.85 45.93
N ALA A 362 -0.88 -69.69 45.73
CA ALA A 362 0.15 -70.47 46.42
C ALA A 362 0.19 -70.19 47.93
N THR A 363 0.03 -68.92 48.31
CA THR A 363 0.05 -68.47 49.71
C THR A 363 -1.17 -68.99 50.48
N LEU A 364 -2.37 -68.89 49.89
CA LEU A 364 -3.61 -69.42 50.48
C LEU A 364 -3.59 -70.95 50.59
N ALA A 365 -3.04 -71.66 49.59
CA ALA A 365 -2.88 -73.11 49.66
C ALA A 365 -1.93 -73.54 50.80
N THR A 366 -0.85 -72.77 51.02
CA THR A 366 0.12 -73.01 52.10
C THR A 366 -0.47 -72.72 53.47
N ALA A 367 -1.23 -71.62 53.60
CA ALA A 367 -1.97 -71.28 54.81
C ALA A 367 -3.00 -72.37 55.15
N ARG A 368 -3.81 -72.82 54.18
CA ARG A 368 -4.75 -73.95 54.37
C ARG A 368 -4.06 -75.23 54.86
N ARG A 369 -2.87 -75.55 54.33
CA ARG A 369 -2.09 -76.73 54.77
C ARG A 369 -1.64 -76.59 56.24
N HIS A 370 -1.14 -75.42 56.64
CA HIS A 370 -0.71 -75.17 58.03
C HIS A 370 -1.88 -75.24 59.00
N VAL A 371 -3.01 -74.64 58.65
CA VAL A 371 -4.20 -74.67 59.50
C VAL A 371 -4.72 -76.10 59.67
N ARG A 372 -4.75 -76.92 58.59
CA ARG A 372 -5.05 -78.36 58.69
C ARG A 372 -4.04 -79.14 59.53
N SER A 373 -2.75 -78.79 59.49
CA SER A 373 -1.74 -79.42 60.34
C SER A 373 -1.96 -79.13 61.83
N VAL A 374 -2.46 -77.94 62.17
CA VAL A 374 -2.75 -77.54 63.56
C VAL A 374 -4.07 -78.16 64.07
N THR A 375 -5.03 -78.46 63.19
CA THR A 375 -6.27 -79.17 63.56
C THR A 375 -6.09 -80.61 64.05
N GLY A 376 -4.94 -81.24 63.77
CA GLY A 376 -4.63 -82.60 64.26
C GLY A 376 -4.42 -82.70 65.78
N SER A 377 -4.23 -81.56 66.45
CA SER A 377 -3.93 -81.46 67.88
C SER A 377 -4.96 -80.57 68.58
N GLY A 378 -6.12 -81.16 68.88
CA GLY A 378 -7.26 -80.64 69.65
C GLY A 378 -7.16 -79.24 70.29
N ASN A 379 -7.63 -78.22 69.58
CA ASN A 379 -8.35 -77.06 70.16
C ASN A 379 -9.20 -76.40 69.05
N GLY A 380 -10.52 -76.59 69.07
CA GLY A 380 -11.37 -76.55 67.86
C GLY A 380 -12.17 -75.28 67.57
N GLY A 381 -12.07 -74.21 68.36
CA GLY A 381 -12.88 -72.99 68.14
C GLY A 381 -12.30 -72.06 67.08
N HIS A 382 -11.12 -71.52 67.33
CA HIS A 382 -10.50 -70.47 66.50
C HIS A 382 -9.93 -70.94 65.16
N VAL A 383 -9.95 -72.25 64.91
CA VAL A 383 -9.32 -72.86 63.73
C VAL A 383 -10.34 -73.08 62.60
N VAL A 384 -11.61 -73.28 62.95
CA VAL A 384 -12.71 -73.35 61.97
C VAL A 384 -12.94 -71.98 61.35
N ASP A 385 -13.01 -70.92 62.18
CA ASP A 385 -13.15 -69.54 61.70
C ASP A 385 -12.01 -69.12 60.76
N ALA A 386 -10.79 -69.61 61.02
CA ALA A 386 -9.62 -69.34 60.18
C ALA A 386 -9.65 -70.12 58.85
N LEU A 387 -10.24 -71.33 58.82
CA LEU A 387 -10.43 -72.09 57.58
C LEU A 387 -11.55 -71.47 56.73
N ASP A 388 -12.65 -71.08 57.35
CA ASP A 388 -13.79 -70.46 56.68
C ASP A 388 -13.40 -69.09 56.09
N ALA A 389 -12.63 -68.27 56.83
CA ALA A 389 -12.12 -67.00 56.31
C ALA A 389 -11.18 -67.19 55.09
N LEU A 390 -10.36 -68.25 55.09
CA LEU A 390 -9.50 -68.59 53.94
C LEU A 390 -10.29 -69.18 52.76
N GLU A 391 -11.44 -69.80 53.02
CA GLU A 391 -12.35 -70.32 51.99
C GLU A 391 -13.16 -69.21 51.33
N SER A 392 -13.74 -68.31 52.12
CA SER A 392 -14.40 -67.11 51.60
C SER A 392 -13.44 -66.22 50.80
N ALA A 393 -12.19 -66.08 51.24
CA ALA A 393 -11.17 -65.35 50.46
C ALA A 393 -10.83 -66.05 49.12
N GLY A 394 -10.89 -67.39 49.08
CA GLY A 394 -10.69 -68.18 47.88
C GLY A 394 -11.86 -68.07 46.88
N GLU A 395 -13.09 -67.98 47.38
CA GLU A 395 -14.32 -67.81 46.59
C GLU A 395 -14.45 -66.40 46.04
N ILE A 396 -14.22 -65.36 46.85
CA ILE A 396 -14.21 -63.96 46.39
C ILE A 396 -13.19 -63.75 45.27
N ARG A 397 -12.04 -64.42 45.34
CA ARG A 397 -11.04 -64.41 44.27
C ARG A 397 -11.55 -65.08 42.99
N GLN A 398 -12.32 -66.16 43.10
CA GLN A 398 -12.85 -66.88 41.93
C GLN A 398 -13.97 -66.07 41.25
N ASP A 399 -14.86 -65.45 42.03
CA ASP A 399 -15.92 -64.57 41.52
C ASP A 399 -15.35 -63.35 40.80
N LEU A 400 -14.29 -62.72 41.32
CA LEU A 400 -13.59 -61.61 40.66
C LEU A 400 -12.95 -62.00 39.32
N ILE A 401 -12.50 -63.25 39.17
CA ILE A 401 -11.95 -63.76 37.91
C ILE A 401 -13.08 -64.03 36.91
N ASP A 402 -14.21 -64.56 37.37
CA ASP A 402 -15.33 -64.95 36.52
C ASP A 402 -16.17 -63.73 36.05
N GLU A 403 -16.34 -62.69 36.87
CA GLU A 403 -16.92 -61.40 36.45
C GLU A 403 -16.08 -60.72 35.37
N ARG A 404 -14.74 -60.79 35.47
CA ARG A 404 -13.81 -60.19 34.49
C ARG A 404 -13.83 -60.91 33.14
N ARG A 405 -13.80 -62.25 33.14
CA ARG A 405 -13.94 -63.04 31.90
C ARG A 405 -15.27 -62.79 31.19
N SER A 406 -16.34 -62.59 31.97
CA SER A 406 -17.66 -62.25 31.43
C SER A 406 -17.70 -60.83 30.84
N GLY A 407 -16.89 -59.90 31.38
CA GLY A 407 -16.71 -58.55 30.85
C GLY A 407 -15.86 -58.46 29.57
N GLU A 408 -14.93 -59.39 29.35
CA GLU A 408 -14.14 -59.48 28.11
C GLU A 408 -14.93 -60.13 26.96
N CYS A 409 -15.81 -61.09 27.26
CA CYS A 409 -16.63 -61.75 26.24
C CYS A 409 -17.76 -60.84 25.66
N GLY A 410 -18.02 -59.68 26.29
CA GLY A 410 -19.02 -58.69 25.84
C GLY A 410 -18.50 -57.63 24.87
N ARG A 411 -17.22 -57.65 24.48
CA ARG A 411 -16.64 -56.66 23.55
C ARG A 411 -16.53 -57.12 22.09
N ASP A 412 -16.76 -58.40 21.80
CA ASP A 412 -16.84 -58.92 20.44
C ASP A 412 -18.30 -59.20 20.03
N ALA A 413 -19.06 -58.13 19.83
CA ALA A 413 -20.23 -58.14 18.95
C ALA A 413 -20.22 -56.84 18.14
N PRO A 414 -20.14 -56.89 16.80
CA PRO A 414 -20.20 -55.69 15.98
C PRO A 414 -21.63 -55.14 16.02
N GLY A 415 -21.78 -53.89 16.43
CA GLY A 415 -23.01 -53.15 16.27
C GLY A 415 -23.25 -52.86 14.79
N ASP A 416 -24.12 -53.66 14.18
CA ASP A 416 -24.80 -53.37 12.92
C ASP A 416 -26.27 -53.12 13.27
N GLY A 417 -26.80 -51.94 12.93
CA GLY A 417 -28.23 -51.58 13.06
C GLY A 417 -28.53 -50.35 13.90
#